data_AF-A0A7W0PVH3-F1
#
_entry.id   AF-A0A7W0PVH3-F1
#
_cell.length_a   1.000
_cell.length_b   1.000
_cell.length_c   1.000
_cell.angle_alpha   90.00
_cell.angle_beta   90.00
_cell.angle_gamma   90.00
#
_symmetry.space_group_name_H-M   'P 1'
#
loop_
_entity.id
_entity.type
_entity.pdbx_description
1 polymer ?
#
loop_
_entity_poly.entity_id
_entity_poly.type
_entity_poly.pdbx_seq_one_letter_code
_entity_poly.pdbx_strand_id
1 'polypeptide(L)'
;MRRSALLLALALLLLLAACGSSQPTSVAATTGAVRAALEDRLLARKLSYRWVVCVRTKRSFAGNSIFRCNVNFGEPHIVRYCATLEDGQFVTNREQPEMRCGRDAA
;
A
#
# COMPACT_ATOMS: atom_id res chain seq x y z
N MET A 1 -49.87 -24.10 -1.87
CA MET A 1 -48.70 -23.51 -1.20
C MET A 1 -47.36 -23.69 -1.95
N ARG A 2 -47.34 -24.08 -3.24
CA ARG A 2 -46.10 -24.38 -3.99
C ARG A 2 -45.59 -23.28 -4.95
N ARG A 3 -46.34 -22.18 -5.14
CA ARG A 3 -46.00 -21.12 -6.09
C ARG A 3 -45.14 -20.00 -5.47
N SER A 4 -45.20 -19.80 -4.16
CA SER A 4 -44.47 -18.73 -3.46
C SER A 4 -42.97 -19.00 -3.28
N ALA A 5 -42.54 -20.27 -3.34
CA ALA A 5 -41.13 -20.64 -3.18
C ALA A 5 -40.26 -20.26 -4.40
N LEU A 6 -40.84 -20.22 -5.61
CA LEU A 6 -40.10 -19.90 -6.83
C LEU A 6 -39.73 -18.41 -6.95
N LEU A 7 -40.54 -17.51 -6.38
CA LEU A 7 -40.30 -16.07 -6.46
C LEU A 7 -39.15 -15.60 -5.55
N LEU A 8 -38.98 -16.26 -4.40
CA LEU A 8 -37.88 -15.98 -3.46
C LEU A 8 -36.51 -16.39 -4.01
N ALA A 9 -36.44 -17.50 -4.75
CA ALA A 9 -35.19 -17.96 -5.34
C ALA A 9 -34.67 -17.01 -6.44
N LEU A 10 -35.57 -16.45 -7.25
CA LEU A 10 -35.21 -15.56 -8.36
C LEU A 10 -34.67 -14.20 -7.88
N ALA A 11 -35.21 -13.68 -6.78
CA ALA A 11 -34.74 -12.43 -6.17
C ALA A 11 -33.31 -12.53 -5.62
N LEU A 12 -32.93 -13.69 -5.07
CA LEU A 12 -31.58 -13.92 -4.53
C LEU A 12 -30.51 -13.98 -5.62
N LEU A 13 -30.84 -14.55 -6.78
CA LEU A 13 -29.93 -14.65 -7.93
C LEU A 13 -29.66 -13.28 -8.59
N LEU A 14 -30.61 -12.35 -8.56
CA LEU A 14 -30.44 -11.00 -9.10
C LEU A 14 -29.54 -10.10 -8.22
N LEU A 15 -29.50 -10.35 -6.90
CA LEU A 15 -28.62 -9.62 -5.96
C LEU A 15 -27.13 -9.99 -6.12
N LEU A 16 -26.83 -11.21 -6.56
CA LEU A 16 -25.45 -11.69 -6.77
C LEU A 16 -24.82 -11.16 -8.07
N ALA A 17 -25.63 -10.74 -9.06
CA ALA A 17 -25.16 -10.22 -10.33
C ALA A 17 -24.76 -8.73 -10.29
N ALA A 18 -25.00 -8.03 -9.17
CA ALA A 18 -24.72 -6.61 -9.01
C ALA A 18 -23.31 -6.29 -8.48
N CYS A 19 -22.49 -7.29 -8.15
CA CYS A 19 -21.06 -7.10 -7.90
C CYS A 19 -20.33 -7.00 -9.25
N GLY A 20 -20.52 -5.86 -9.93
CA GLY A 20 -19.69 -5.48 -11.06
C GLY A 20 -18.24 -5.39 -10.59
N SER A 21 -17.38 -6.24 -11.16
CA SER A 21 -15.93 -6.22 -10.98
C SER A 21 -15.38 -4.90 -11.51
N SER A 22 -15.39 -3.87 -10.67
CA SER A 22 -14.56 -2.70 -10.86
C SER A 22 -13.12 -3.15 -10.67
N GLN A 23 -12.43 -3.48 -11.77
CA GLN A 23 -10.97 -3.61 -11.73
C GLN A 23 -10.43 -2.29 -11.18
N PRO A 24 -9.77 -2.29 -10.01
CA PRO A 24 -9.19 -1.07 -9.50
C PRO A 24 -8.12 -0.66 -10.52
N THR A 25 -8.36 0.46 -11.20
CA THR A 25 -7.32 1.11 -11.99
C THR A 25 -6.22 1.44 -11.00
N SER A 26 -5.15 0.66 -11.02
CA SER A 26 -4.01 0.84 -10.12
C SER A 26 -3.38 2.20 -10.43
N VAL A 27 -3.76 3.20 -9.63
CA VAL A 27 -3.16 4.52 -9.71
C VAL A 27 -1.74 4.36 -9.21
N ALA A 28 -0.76 4.69 -10.06
CA ALA A 28 0.64 4.61 -9.70
C ALA A 28 0.88 5.39 -8.39
N ALA A 29 1.47 4.70 -7.41
CA ALA A 29 1.80 5.30 -6.12
C ALA A 29 2.59 6.60 -6.30
N THR A 30 2.23 7.62 -5.53
CA THR A 30 2.95 8.91 -5.50
C THR A 30 3.89 8.94 -4.29
N THR A 31 4.95 9.76 -4.37
CA THR A 31 5.86 9.97 -3.23
C THR A 31 5.10 10.47 -1.99
N GLY A 32 4.10 11.34 -2.19
CA GLY A 32 3.28 11.87 -1.10
C GLY A 32 2.45 10.77 -0.42
N ALA A 33 1.81 9.89 -1.19
CA ALA A 33 1.01 8.79 -0.65
C ALA A 33 1.89 7.81 0.16
N VAL A 34 3.07 7.48 -0.35
CA VAL A 34 4.02 6.58 0.33
C VAL A 34 4.57 7.20 1.61
N ARG A 35 4.87 8.50 1.59
CA ARG A 35 5.29 9.24 2.78
C ARG A 35 4.19 9.22 3.85
N ALA A 36 2.96 9.56 3.48
CA ALA A 36 1.83 9.60 4.41
C ALA A 36 1.61 8.21 5.05
N ALA A 37 1.63 7.14 4.25
CA ALA A 37 1.46 5.79 4.77
C ALA A 37 2.59 5.35 5.73
N LEU A 38 3.81 5.81 5.52
CA LEU A 38 4.91 5.59 6.46
C LEU A 38 4.69 6.38 7.75
N GLU A 39 4.32 7.65 7.67
CA GLU A 39 4.02 8.50 8.84
C GLU A 39 2.88 7.88 9.68
N ASP A 40 1.79 7.45 9.04
CA ASP A 40 0.67 6.76 9.70
C ASP A 40 1.12 5.48 10.41
N ARG A 41 1.97 4.67 9.77
CA ARG A 41 2.53 3.46 10.40
C ARG A 41 3.37 3.80 11.63
N LEU A 42 4.21 4.84 11.56
CA LEU A 42 5.04 5.26 12.69
C LEU A 42 4.18 5.72 13.87
N LEU A 43 3.15 6.52 13.59
CA LEU A 43 2.17 6.98 14.58
C LEU A 43 1.40 5.82 15.21
N ALA A 44 0.90 4.88 14.40
CA ALA A 44 0.18 3.69 14.88
C ALA A 44 1.06 2.83 15.81
N ARG A 45 2.38 2.80 15.57
CA ARG A 45 3.36 2.12 16.43
C ARG A 45 3.87 2.97 17.60
N LYS A 46 3.32 4.17 17.79
CA LYS A 46 3.71 5.12 18.85
C LYS A 46 5.20 5.48 18.80
N LEU A 47 5.76 5.57 17.60
CA LEU A 47 7.16 5.95 17.40
C LEU A 47 7.25 7.45 17.12
N SER A 48 7.98 8.17 17.97
CA SER A 48 8.31 9.58 17.74
C SER A 48 9.43 9.70 16.70
N TYR A 49 9.22 10.54 15.68
CA TYR A 49 10.22 10.84 14.66
C TYR A 49 10.32 12.36 14.45
N ARG A 50 11.47 12.83 13.95
CA ARG A 50 11.72 14.25 13.65
C ARG A 50 11.30 14.61 12.23
N TRP A 51 11.61 13.74 11.28
CA TRP A 51 11.26 13.94 9.87
C TRP A 51 11.22 12.62 9.10
N VAL A 52 10.49 12.65 7.99
CA VAL A 52 10.42 11.58 6.98
C VAL A 52 10.67 12.20 5.61
N VAL A 53 11.58 11.60 4.84
CA VAL A 53 11.87 12.00 3.45
C VAL A 53 11.82 10.77 2.57
N CYS A 54 10.97 10.80 1.55
CA CYS A 54 10.83 9.73 0.57
C CYS A 54 11.18 10.24 -0.83
N VAL A 55 11.84 9.39 -1.62
CA VAL A 55 12.12 9.63 -3.05
C VAL A 55 11.76 8.41 -3.87
N ARG A 56 11.17 8.62 -5.05
CA ARG A 56 10.92 7.53 -6.01
C ARG A 56 12.24 7.07 -6.60
N THR A 57 12.45 5.76 -6.63
CA THR A 57 13.64 5.17 -7.27
C THR A 57 13.34 4.80 -8.73
N LYS A 58 14.36 4.43 -9.50
CA LYS A 58 14.20 3.87 -10.85
C LYS A 58 13.84 2.39 -10.85
N ARG A 59 13.61 1.78 -9.68
CA ARG A 59 13.36 0.34 -9.52
C ARG A 59 11.89 0.07 -9.24
N SER A 60 11.48 -1.15 -9.57
CA SER A 60 10.19 -1.71 -9.22
C SER A 60 10.34 -3.02 -8.46
N PHE A 61 9.31 -3.38 -7.73
CA PHE A 61 9.16 -4.63 -7.02
C PHE A 61 7.73 -5.13 -7.23
N ALA A 62 7.57 -6.37 -7.71
CA ALA A 62 6.27 -6.94 -8.08
C ALA A 62 5.44 -6.02 -9.02
N GLY A 63 6.10 -5.30 -9.93
CA GLY A 63 5.45 -4.34 -10.84
C GLY A 63 5.19 -2.94 -10.24
N ASN A 64 5.31 -2.77 -8.93
CA ASN A 64 5.09 -1.51 -8.24
C ASN A 64 6.37 -0.69 -8.10
N SER A 65 6.27 0.64 -8.10
CA SER A 65 7.43 1.52 -7.92
C SER A 65 7.99 1.41 -6.50
N ILE A 66 9.33 1.33 -6.38
CA ILE A 66 10.01 1.39 -5.08
C ILE A 66 10.35 2.83 -4.74
N PHE A 67 10.12 3.19 -3.48
CA PHE A 67 10.49 4.46 -2.88
C PHE A 67 11.52 4.23 -1.78
N ARG A 68 12.54 5.06 -1.72
CA ARG A 68 13.49 5.08 -0.60
C ARG A 68 13.02 6.13 0.40
N CYS A 69 12.72 5.70 1.62
CA CYS A 69 12.28 6.58 2.69
C CYS A 69 13.28 6.55 3.85
N ASN A 70 13.77 7.73 4.25
CA ASN A 70 14.58 7.90 5.44
C ASN A 70 13.71 8.48 6.56
N VAL A 71 13.79 7.88 7.75
CA VAL A 71 13.11 8.34 8.95
C VAL A 71 14.16 8.68 10.00
N ASN A 72 14.11 9.88 10.55
CA ASN A 72 14.98 10.30 11.63
C ASN A 72 14.26 10.16 12.97
N PHE A 73 14.80 9.31 13.85
CA PHE A 73 14.29 9.07 15.20
C PHE A 73 15.05 9.85 16.29
N GLY A 74 15.85 10.86 15.89
CA GLY A 74 16.85 11.53 16.71
C GLY A 74 18.26 11.09 16.31
N GLU A 75 19.19 12.04 16.15
CA GLU A 75 20.56 11.73 15.79
C GLU A 75 21.23 10.84 16.85
N PRO A 76 22.03 9.83 16.47
CA PRO A 76 22.45 9.45 15.11
C PRO A 76 21.52 8.45 14.38
N HIS A 77 20.29 8.23 14.87
CA HIS A 77 19.40 7.16 14.42
C HIS A 77 18.53 7.56 13.22
N ILE A 78 19.07 7.34 12.02
CA ILE A 78 18.32 7.41 10.75
C ILE A 78 18.10 6.01 10.22
N VAL A 79 16.84 5.63 10.02
CA VAL A 79 16.47 4.33 9.44
C VAL A 79 16.02 4.52 8.01
N ARG A 80 16.60 3.72 7.11
CA ARG A 80 16.20 3.64 5.70
C ARG A 80 15.22 2.49 5.48
N TYR A 81 14.11 2.80 4.83
CA TYR A 81 13.14 1.85 4.30
C TYR A 81 13.12 1.90 2.77
N CYS A 82 13.00 0.74 2.14
CA CYS A 82 12.53 0.61 0.78
C CYS A 82 11.06 0.24 0.87
N ALA A 83 10.20 1.06 0.27
CA ALA A 83 8.77 0.97 0.44
C ALA A 83 8.04 0.97 -0.90
N THR A 84 6.87 0.36 -0.91
CA THR A 84 5.95 0.41 -2.04
C THR A 84 4.50 0.43 -1.53
N LEU A 85 3.56 0.76 -2.42
CA LEU A 85 2.13 0.58 -2.20
C LEU A 85 1.66 -0.49 -3.19
N GLU A 86 1.29 -1.65 -2.66
CA GLU A 86 0.78 -2.81 -3.40
C GLU A 86 -0.70 -2.94 -3.09
N ASP A 87 -1.57 -2.73 -4.08
CA ASP A 87 -3.04 -2.77 -3.90
C ASP A 87 -3.54 -1.91 -2.72
N GLY A 88 -2.91 -0.75 -2.53
CA GLY A 88 -3.20 0.19 -1.44
C GLY A 88 -2.56 -0.17 -0.10
N GLN A 89 -1.90 -1.32 0.01
CA GLN A 89 -1.15 -1.72 1.20
C GLN A 89 0.27 -1.19 1.18
N PHE A 90 0.66 -0.53 2.27
CA PHE A 90 2.04 -0.08 2.46
C PHE A 90 2.92 -1.24 2.90
N VAL A 91 3.98 -1.51 2.15
CA VAL A 91 4.92 -2.61 2.43
C VAL A 91 6.34 -2.06 2.40
N THR A 92 7.21 -2.58 3.27
CA THR A 92 8.63 -2.21 3.29
C THR A 92 9.55 -3.42 3.19
N ASN A 93 10.84 -3.15 3.02
CA ASN A 93 11.90 -4.16 3.06
C ASN A 93 12.09 -4.81 4.45
N ARG A 94 11.37 -4.37 5.48
CA ARG A 94 11.33 -5.09 6.77
C ARG A 94 10.47 -6.34 6.67
N GLU A 95 9.37 -6.25 5.92
CA GLU A 95 8.48 -7.37 5.68
C GLU A 95 8.92 -8.19 4.45
N GLN A 96 9.49 -7.54 3.43
CA GLN A 96 9.96 -8.19 2.20
C GLN A 96 11.45 -7.87 1.91
N PRO A 97 12.40 -8.62 2.50
CA PRO A 97 13.83 -8.33 2.44
C PRO A 97 14.46 -8.28 1.04
N GLU A 98 13.82 -8.92 0.05
CA GLU A 98 14.18 -8.91 -1.37
C GLU A 98 13.95 -7.54 -2.03
N MET A 99 13.09 -6.70 -1.43
CA MET A 99 12.82 -5.34 -1.91
C MET A 99 14.02 -4.43 -1.65
N ARG A 100 14.78 -4.14 -2.70
CA ARG A 100 16.01 -3.34 -2.61
C ARG A 100 15.88 -2.01 -3.34
N CYS A 101 16.07 -0.90 -2.62
CA CYS A 101 16.09 0.46 -3.18
C CYS A 101 17.18 0.67 -4.24
N GLY A 102 18.22 -0.16 -4.25
CA GLY A 102 19.45 0.11 -4.98
C GLY A 102 20.33 1.13 -4.27
N ARG A 103 21.38 1.59 -4.95
CA ARG A 103 22.18 2.75 -4.51
C ARG A 103 21.47 4.03 -4.89
N ASP A 104 21.82 5.10 -4.19
CA ASP A 104 21.28 6.41 -4.47
C ASP A 104 21.70 6.83 -5.88
N ALA A 105 20.76 7.32 -6.69
CA ALA A 105 21.13 8.06 -7.88
C ALA A 105 21.72 9.39 -7.39
N ALA A 106 23.00 9.62 -7.71
CA ALA A 106 23.66 10.91 -7.54
C ALA A 106 23.03 11.94 -8.48
#